data_AF-A0A2V8MLR2-F1
#
_entry.id   AF-A0A2V8MLR2-F1
#
_cell.length_a   1.000
_cell.length_b   1.000
_cell.length_c   1.000
_cell.angle_alpha   90.00
_cell.angle_beta   90.00
_cell.angle_gamma   90.00
#
_symmetry.space_group_name_H-M   'P 1'
#
loop_
_entity.id
_entity.type
_entity.pdbx_description
1 polymer ?
#
loop_
_entity_poly.entity_id
_entity_poly.type
_entity_poly.pdbx_seq_one_letter_code
_entity_poly.pdbx_strand_id
1 'polypeptide(L)'
;DKNITEMLSAGLGPLSCRLRTELAGEVWHWNPRGSWSDEARQCGYWTSSSSISTPINLSYGYRLPRRGNTFDQANNDGYSRICDGDENSFWKSNPYLDPYFTGENDDAHPQWIVIDLGAVKPVNSIRIQWGMPYARQFQVEYWSGNDPMHLHIDRNDDWRAFPQGVIANSSGGDVTIRLSSSSMPVQFVRVLMNDSSAPTAQPSADVRDRLGFAVREIYVDQTNDAGEFEDYVRHNPERNQTIIYVSSTDPWHRAEDIDYKTEQPGLDFILRSKLTNHLPVLVPVGVLYDTPDNGVAEIRYLMARKYSLEGVELGEEPDGQWASPEDFAALYAATARRLRSLTSQLKLGGPSLQNFDGHLLTWPNKSGTFCARCARANLPSIFFPSNTIPLMMSAAMPPPNYWRFRNDFARCCPVCVAMAFPRIFHG
;
A
#
# COMPACT_ATOMS: atom_id res chain seq x y z
N ASP A 1 -0.83 8.79 -31.96
CA ASP A 1 -0.43 8.04 -33.18
C ASP A 1 1.06 7.90 -33.39
N LYS A 2 1.85 8.99 -33.52
CA LYS A 2 3.32 8.87 -33.73
C LYS A 2 4.02 7.97 -32.71
N ASN A 3 3.79 8.19 -31.40
CA ASN A 3 4.39 7.38 -30.35
C ASN A 3 3.97 5.90 -30.41
N ILE A 4 2.71 5.62 -30.78
CA ILE A 4 2.21 4.25 -30.92
C ILE A 4 2.93 3.54 -32.08
N THR A 5 3.12 4.24 -33.20
CA THR A 5 3.87 3.70 -34.34
C THR A 5 5.32 3.38 -33.96
N GLU A 6 5.99 4.26 -33.21
CA GLU A 6 7.35 4.00 -32.73
C GLU A 6 7.41 2.83 -31.73
N MET A 7 6.44 2.71 -30.84
CA MET A 7 6.36 1.57 -29.92
C MET A 7 6.19 0.24 -30.66
N LEU A 8 5.37 0.23 -31.72
CA LEU A 8 5.14 -0.96 -32.55
C LEU A 8 6.36 -1.29 -33.42
N SER A 9 7.14 -0.29 -33.86
CA SER A 9 8.34 -0.52 -34.68
C SER A 9 9.44 -1.29 -33.91
N ALA A 10 9.41 -1.24 -32.59
CA ALA A 10 10.32 -1.99 -31.72
C ALA A 10 10.00 -3.51 -31.64
N GLY A 11 8.93 -4.00 -32.28
CA GLY A 11 8.63 -5.44 -32.37
C GLY A 11 8.15 -6.07 -31.05
N LEU A 12 7.59 -5.24 -30.17
CA LEU A 12 7.16 -5.60 -28.83
C LEU A 12 5.94 -6.56 -28.85
N GLY A 13 5.95 -7.55 -27.94
CA GLY A 13 4.91 -8.58 -27.77
C GLY A 13 3.69 -8.13 -26.95
N PRO A 14 2.97 -9.05 -26.28
CA PRO A 14 1.81 -8.71 -25.46
C PRO A 14 2.12 -7.66 -24.39
N LEU A 15 1.19 -6.71 -24.21
CA LEU A 15 1.30 -5.64 -23.21
C LEU A 15 0.83 -6.13 -21.84
N SER A 16 1.57 -5.71 -20.80
CA SER A 16 1.06 -5.69 -19.42
C SER A 16 0.86 -4.23 -19.00
N CYS A 17 -0.30 -3.90 -18.44
CA CYS A 17 -0.55 -2.59 -17.84
C CYS A 17 -0.20 -2.62 -16.36
N ARG A 18 0.45 -1.56 -15.85
CA ARG A 18 0.99 -1.51 -14.48
C ARG A 18 0.41 -0.32 -13.71
N LEU A 19 0.06 -0.53 -12.44
CA LEU A 19 -0.61 0.47 -11.61
C LEU A 19 0.37 1.36 -10.87
N ARG A 20 0.48 2.60 -11.35
CA ARG A 20 1.23 3.63 -10.61
C ARG A 20 0.64 3.89 -9.21
N THR A 21 -0.68 3.86 -9.07
CA THR A 21 -1.41 4.20 -7.85
C THR A 21 -0.99 3.36 -6.65
N GLU A 22 -0.74 2.07 -6.86
CA GLU A 22 -0.22 1.13 -5.85
C GLU A 22 1.21 1.49 -5.38
N LEU A 23 2.00 2.19 -6.21
CA LEU A 23 3.32 2.69 -5.81
C LEU A 23 3.25 4.03 -5.07
N ALA A 24 2.26 4.85 -5.40
CA ALA A 24 2.14 6.24 -4.97
C ALA A 24 1.32 6.45 -3.69
N GLY A 25 0.77 5.37 -3.10
CA GLY A 25 -0.16 5.50 -1.98
C GLY A 25 -1.47 6.18 -2.41
N GLU A 26 -1.99 5.75 -3.55
CA GLU A 26 -3.21 6.29 -4.17
C GLU A 26 -4.19 5.17 -4.48
N VAL A 27 -5.48 5.49 -4.41
CA VAL A 27 -6.55 4.62 -4.92
C VAL A 27 -6.86 4.96 -6.37
N TRP A 28 -7.13 3.94 -7.19
CA TRP A 28 -7.33 4.13 -8.63
C TRP A 28 -8.81 4.23 -9.01
N HIS A 29 -9.17 5.35 -9.64
CA HIS A 29 -10.44 5.49 -10.33
C HIS A 29 -10.24 5.13 -11.79
N TRP A 30 -10.24 3.82 -12.09
CA TRP A 30 -10.13 3.33 -13.47
C TRP A 30 -11.30 3.81 -14.34
N ASN A 31 -12.45 4.14 -13.75
CA ASN A 31 -13.51 4.92 -14.37
C ASN A 31 -13.78 6.18 -13.55
N PRO A 32 -13.79 7.38 -14.13
CA PRO A 32 -14.15 8.61 -13.41
C PRO A 32 -15.63 8.65 -12.99
N ARG A 33 -16.46 7.71 -13.45
CA ARG A 33 -17.85 7.53 -13.00
C ARG A 33 -17.92 6.32 -12.09
N GLY A 34 -18.69 6.41 -11.02
CA GLY A 34 -18.83 5.36 -10.02
C GLY A 34 -19.75 5.80 -8.89
N SER A 35 -19.57 5.21 -7.72
CA SER A 35 -20.31 5.52 -6.50
C SER A 35 -19.40 5.56 -5.30
N TRP A 36 -19.69 6.45 -4.37
CA TRP A 36 -19.06 6.54 -3.06
C TRP A 36 -19.84 5.74 -2.02
N SER A 37 -19.14 5.25 -1.00
CA SER A 37 -19.82 4.71 0.17
C SER A 37 -20.54 5.79 0.99
N ASP A 38 -20.08 7.05 0.95
CA ASP A 38 -20.82 8.22 1.40
C ASP A 38 -21.06 9.19 0.22
N GLU A 39 -22.11 8.89 -0.55
CA GLU A 39 -22.50 9.66 -1.72
C GLU A 39 -22.88 11.11 -1.39
N ALA A 40 -23.43 11.37 -0.20
CA ALA A 40 -23.84 12.72 0.20
C ALA A 40 -22.63 13.64 0.41
N ARG A 41 -21.52 13.09 0.91
CA ARG A 41 -20.27 13.84 1.15
C ARG A 41 -19.21 13.66 0.05
N GLN A 42 -19.47 12.79 -0.93
CA GLN A 42 -18.51 12.44 -2.00
C GLN A 42 -17.17 11.97 -1.42
N CYS A 43 -17.24 11.08 -0.43
CA CYS A 43 -16.07 10.51 0.23
C CYS A 43 -16.34 9.08 0.68
N GLY A 44 -15.29 8.43 1.19
CA GLY A 44 -15.36 7.03 1.58
C GLY A 44 -14.62 6.14 0.61
N TYR A 45 -15.23 4.98 0.38
CA TYR A 45 -14.71 3.94 -0.48
C TYR A 45 -15.37 4.04 -1.84
N TRP A 46 -14.55 4.03 -2.88
CA TRP A 46 -15.00 4.20 -4.25
C TRP A 46 -15.28 2.85 -4.92
N THR A 47 -16.29 2.82 -5.80
CA THR A 47 -16.48 1.76 -6.77
C THR A 47 -16.79 2.37 -8.12
N SER A 48 -15.83 2.25 -9.03
CA SER A 48 -15.95 2.66 -10.42
C SER A 48 -17.11 1.92 -11.12
N SER A 49 -17.81 2.61 -12.01
CA SER A 49 -18.98 2.09 -12.70
C SER A 49 -18.59 1.09 -13.78
N SER A 50 -19.23 -0.08 -13.78
CA SER A 50 -19.08 -1.08 -14.84
C SER A 50 -19.96 -0.82 -16.08
N SER A 51 -20.64 0.32 -16.16
CA SER A 51 -21.48 0.70 -17.30
C SER A 51 -20.64 1.01 -18.55
N ILE A 52 -21.00 0.40 -19.68
CA ILE A 52 -20.32 0.57 -20.98
C ILE A 52 -20.79 1.78 -21.79
N SER A 53 -21.56 2.70 -21.19
CA SER A 53 -22.19 3.83 -21.90
C SER A 53 -21.20 4.78 -22.58
N THR A 54 -20.08 5.10 -21.93
CA THR A 54 -19.08 6.05 -22.44
C THR A 54 -17.67 5.45 -22.33
N PRO A 55 -16.82 5.59 -23.37
CA PRO A 55 -15.44 5.13 -23.31
C PRO A 55 -14.65 5.82 -22.18
N ILE A 56 -13.75 5.08 -21.58
CA ILE A 56 -12.81 5.50 -20.54
C ILE A 56 -11.46 5.74 -21.20
N ASN A 57 -11.21 7.00 -21.55
CA ASN A 57 -9.96 7.38 -22.19
C ASN A 57 -8.89 7.87 -21.20
N LEU A 58 -9.32 8.28 -20.01
CA LEU A 58 -8.49 8.79 -18.93
C LEU A 58 -8.95 8.22 -17.61
N SER A 59 -8.00 8.06 -16.69
CA SER A 59 -8.22 7.64 -15.32
C SER A 59 -7.23 8.36 -14.40
N TYR A 60 -7.53 8.41 -13.11
CA TYR A 60 -6.75 9.18 -12.13
C TYR A 60 -6.52 8.37 -10.86
N GLY A 61 -5.40 8.67 -10.20
CA GLY A 61 -5.19 8.31 -8.81
C GLY A 61 -5.79 9.37 -7.87
N TYR A 62 -6.13 8.94 -6.66
CA TYR A 62 -6.62 9.80 -5.60
C TYR A 62 -5.75 9.58 -4.37
N ARG A 63 -5.25 10.68 -3.79
CA ARG A 63 -4.39 10.66 -2.60
C ARG A 63 -5.16 10.11 -1.42
N LEU A 64 -4.48 9.35 -0.57
CA LEU A 64 -5.08 8.83 0.65
C LEU A 64 -4.86 9.82 1.80
N PRO A 65 -5.91 10.53 2.28
CA PRO A 65 -5.76 11.48 3.36
C PRO A 65 -5.42 10.82 4.70
N ARG A 66 -5.64 9.50 4.84
CA ARG A 66 -5.34 8.70 6.04
C ARG A 66 -4.01 7.93 5.95
N ARG A 67 -3.05 8.39 5.13
CA ARG A 67 -1.75 7.72 4.91
C ARG A 67 -0.79 7.82 6.11
N GLY A 68 0.06 6.80 6.27
CA GLY A 68 1.02 6.71 7.37
C GLY A 68 2.50 6.73 6.96
N ASN A 69 2.83 6.50 5.69
CA ASN A 69 4.22 6.52 5.24
C ASN A 69 4.71 7.95 4.94
N THR A 70 5.89 8.32 5.44
CA THR A 70 6.57 9.59 5.06
C THR A 70 6.96 9.58 3.59
N PHE A 71 7.49 8.45 3.11
CA PHE A 71 7.93 8.25 1.73
C PHE A 71 7.03 7.25 1.00
N ASP A 72 6.85 7.43 -0.30
CA ASP A 72 6.17 6.47 -1.19
C ASP A 72 7.15 5.98 -2.26
N GLN A 73 6.89 4.82 -2.86
CA GLN A 73 7.77 4.27 -3.91
C GLN A 73 7.55 4.94 -5.28
N ALA A 74 7.01 6.15 -5.30
CA ALA A 74 6.76 6.92 -6.50
C ALA A 74 7.48 8.28 -6.46
N ASN A 75 6.74 9.37 -6.29
CA ASN A 75 7.28 10.73 -6.37
C ASN A 75 7.70 11.27 -5.00
N ASN A 76 7.43 10.51 -3.94
CA ASN A 76 7.68 10.84 -2.55
C ASN A 76 6.95 12.10 -2.08
N ASP A 77 5.88 12.53 -2.75
CA ASP A 77 5.28 13.87 -2.63
C ASP A 77 4.12 14.01 -1.65
N GLY A 78 3.98 13.06 -0.72
CA GLY A 78 3.16 13.22 0.47
C GLY A 78 3.97 13.24 1.76
N TYR A 79 3.29 12.98 2.87
CA TYR A 79 3.82 12.90 4.22
C TYR A 79 2.90 12.00 5.07
N SER A 80 3.43 11.45 6.15
CA SER A 80 2.69 10.69 7.17
C SER A 80 1.79 11.60 7.98
N ARG A 81 0.55 11.14 8.25
CA ARG A 81 -0.36 11.78 9.20
C ARG A 81 -0.02 11.52 10.67
N ILE A 82 0.97 10.68 10.98
CA ILE A 82 1.32 10.30 12.37
C ILE A 82 2.24 11.35 13.02
N CYS A 83 2.86 12.21 12.22
CA CYS A 83 3.77 13.26 12.69
C CYS A 83 3.63 14.53 11.83
N ASP A 84 2.41 14.91 11.47
CA ASP A 84 2.18 16.12 10.67
C ASP A 84 1.90 17.36 11.51
N GLY A 85 1.76 17.23 12.82
CA GLY A 85 1.50 18.32 13.76
C GLY A 85 0.05 18.80 13.74
N ASP A 86 -0.85 18.10 13.04
CA ASP A 86 -2.29 18.36 13.07
C ASP A 86 -3.00 17.24 13.81
N GLU A 87 -3.35 17.51 15.07
CA GLU A 87 -4.09 16.56 15.87
C GLU A 87 -5.44 16.17 15.22
N ASN A 88 -6.03 16.93 14.29
CA ASN A 88 -7.28 16.55 13.61
C ASN A 88 -7.09 15.58 12.45
N SER A 89 -5.86 15.39 12.01
CA SER A 89 -5.46 14.39 11.03
C SER A 89 -5.23 13.04 11.73
N PHE A 90 -5.15 11.96 10.95
CA PHE A 90 -4.76 10.64 11.45
C PHE A 90 -4.35 9.70 10.31
N TRP A 91 -3.43 8.80 10.62
CA TRP A 91 -3.26 7.57 9.85
C TRP A 91 -4.32 6.55 10.27
N LYS A 92 -4.78 5.73 9.32
CA LYS A 92 -5.59 4.54 9.59
C LYS A 92 -5.08 3.34 8.79
N SER A 93 -4.97 2.19 9.43
CA SER A 93 -4.61 0.92 8.79
C SER A 93 -5.72 0.41 7.87
N ASN A 94 -5.36 -0.50 6.95
CA ASN A 94 -6.28 -1.04 5.97
C ASN A 94 -7.38 -1.88 6.66
N PRO A 95 -8.66 -1.47 6.58
CA PRO A 95 -9.75 -2.14 7.29
C PRO A 95 -10.06 -3.54 6.75
N TYR A 96 -9.60 -3.90 5.54
CA TYR A 96 -9.82 -5.23 4.96
C TYR A 96 -8.91 -6.33 5.56
N LEU A 97 -7.96 -5.95 6.41
CA LEU A 97 -7.14 -6.89 7.20
C LEU A 97 -7.80 -7.28 8.53
N ASP A 98 -8.90 -6.62 8.90
CA ASP A 98 -9.68 -6.91 10.09
C ASP A 98 -10.39 -8.28 9.99
N PRO A 99 -10.55 -9.03 11.11
CA PRO A 99 -11.29 -10.29 11.15
C PRO A 99 -12.67 -10.26 10.52
N TYR A 100 -13.35 -9.11 10.54
CA TYR A 100 -14.63 -8.94 9.86
C TYR A 100 -14.57 -9.30 8.37
N PHE A 101 -13.46 -9.00 7.69
CA PHE A 101 -13.27 -9.30 6.26
C PHE A 101 -12.44 -10.56 6.00
N THR A 102 -11.41 -10.81 6.80
CA THR A 102 -10.50 -11.95 6.59
C THR A 102 -11.12 -13.25 7.08
N GLY A 103 -11.92 -13.20 8.15
CA GLY A 103 -12.38 -14.37 8.91
C GLY A 103 -11.26 -15.03 9.74
N GLU A 104 -10.11 -14.39 9.86
CA GLU A 104 -8.98 -14.81 10.69
C GLU A 104 -9.07 -14.15 12.08
N ASN A 105 -8.26 -14.57 13.05
CA ASN A 105 -8.24 -13.94 14.39
C ASN A 105 -7.58 -12.55 14.34
N ASP A 106 -7.86 -11.68 15.32
CA ASP A 106 -7.28 -10.33 15.42
C ASP A 106 -5.73 -10.32 15.38
N ASP A 107 -5.10 -11.36 15.94
CA ASP A 107 -3.64 -11.49 16.01
C ASP A 107 -3.00 -12.05 14.73
N ALA A 108 -3.78 -12.38 13.71
CA ALA A 108 -3.28 -12.90 12.44
C ALA A 108 -2.62 -11.81 11.57
N HIS A 109 -3.10 -10.57 11.71
CA HIS A 109 -2.70 -9.41 10.89
C HIS A 109 -2.29 -8.21 11.77
N PRO A 110 -1.25 -8.35 12.61
CA PRO A 110 -0.83 -7.26 13.48
C PRO A 110 -0.36 -6.07 12.63
N GLN A 111 -0.83 -4.87 12.97
CA GLN A 111 -0.45 -3.65 12.28
C GLN A 111 0.70 -2.97 13.02
N TRP A 112 1.55 -2.24 12.29
CA TRP A 112 2.72 -1.64 12.92
C TRP A 112 3.04 -0.25 12.37
N ILE A 113 3.71 0.53 13.21
CA ILE A 113 4.32 1.82 12.88
C ILE A 113 5.80 1.71 13.24
N VAL A 114 6.71 1.99 12.31
CA VAL A 114 8.14 2.13 12.56
C VAL A 114 8.54 3.59 12.44
N ILE A 115 9.28 4.06 13.43
CA ILE A 115 9.76 5.43 13.59
C ILE A 115 11.28 5.39 13.50
N ASP A 116 11.86 6.09 12.53
CA ASP A 116 13.30 6.28 12.42
C ASP A 116 13.68 7.69 12.90
N LEU A 117 14.33 7.74 14.07
CA LEU A 117 14.77 8.98 14.71
C LEU A 117 15.96 9.65 13.99
N GLY A 118 16.47 9.04 12.91
CA GLY A 118 17.59 9.51 12.08
C GLY A 118 18.97 9.35 12.71
N ALA A 119 19.03 9.16 14.03
CA ALA A 119 20.23 8.86 14.79
C ALA A 119 19.86 8.15 16.10
N VAL A 120 20.85 7.53 16.73
CA VAL A 120 20.70 6.95 18.07
C VAL A 120 20.45 8.05 19.10
N LYS A 121 19.36 7.92 19.85
CA LYS A 121 18.92 8.85 20.91
C LYS A 121 18.58 8.10 22.20
N PRO A 122 18.71 8.74 23.37
CA PRO A 122 18.36 8.12 24.65
C PRO A 122 16.84 8.13 24.88
N VAL A 123 16.14 7.03 24.60
CA VAL A 123 14.67 6.93 24.74
C VAL A 123 14.29 6.19 26.01
N ASN A 124 13.26 6.69 26.70
CA ASN A 124 12.64 5.97 27.81
C ASN A 124 11.11 6.09 27.85
N SER A 125 10.49 6.90 27.00
CA SER A 125 9.04 7.03 26.96
C SER A 125 8.54 7.29 25.53
N ILE A 126 7.24 7.09 25.35
CA ILE A 126 6.50 7.37 24.12
C ILE A 126 5.13 7.93 24.50
N ARG A 127 4.65 8.93 23.75
CA ARG A 127 3.27 9.40 23.82
C ARG A 127 2.56 9.11 22.51
N ILE A 128 1.37 8.52 22.59
CA ILE A 128 0.55 8.14 21.44
C ILE A 128 -0.80 8.81 21.58
N GLN A 129 -1.14 9.66 20.62
CA GLN A 129 -2.49 10.17 20.45
C GLN A 129 -3.25 9.25 19.51
N TRP A 130 -4.09 8.39 20.06
CA TRP A 130 -4.89 7.45 19.29
C TRP A 130 -6.04 8.12 18.56
N GLY A 131 -6.30 7.66 17.33
CA GLY A 131 -7.56 7.85 16.64
C GLY A 131 -8.59 6.79 17.05
N MET A 132 -9.68 6.71 16.30
CA MET A 132 -10.68 5.64 16.45
C MET A 132 -10.76 4.82 15.16
N PRO A 133 -10.67 3.47 15.23
CA PRO A 133 -10.38 2.66 16.42
C PRO A 133 -8.92 2.73 16.89
N TYR A 134 -8.66 2.49 18.18
CA TYR A 134 -7.32 2.44 18.78
C TYR A 134 -6.90 1.00 19.15
N ALA A 135 -5.62 0.78 19.43
CA ALA A 135 -5.12 -0.52 19.90
C ALA A 135 -5.33 -0.70 21.41
N ARG A 136 -6.02 -1.78 21.80
CA ARG A 136 -6.17 -2.21 23.21
C ARG A 136 -4.94 -2.97 23.69
N GLN A 137 -4.35 -3.78 22.81
CA GLN A 137 -3.10 -4.50 23.05
C GLN A 137 -2.06 -4.10 22.00
N PHE A 138 -0.92 -3.63 22.47
CA PHE A 138 0.21 -3.31 21.60
C PHE A 138 1.54 -3.45 22.35
N GLN A 139 2.62 -3.50 21.60
CA GLN A 139 3.98 -3.54 22.11
C GLN A 139 4.78 -2.41 21.50
N VAL A 140 5.64 -1.80 22.30
CA VAL A 140 6.63 -0.85 21.85
C VAL A 140 7.98 -1.54 21.90
N GLU A 141 8.66 -1.54 20.76
CA GLU A 141 9.89 -2.29 20.51
C GLU A 141 10.96 -1.36 19.95
N TYR A 142 12.22 -1.78 20.06
CA TYR A 142 13.36 -1.15 19.41
C TYR A 142 14.12 -2.16 18.56
N TRP A 143 14.77 -1.67 17.52
CA TRP A 143 15.63 -2.50 16.66
C TRP A 143 17.04 -2.60 17.23
N SER A 144 17.64 -3.79 17.24
CA SER A 144 19.01 -3.98 17.73
C SER A 144 20.11 -3.70 16.69
N GLY A 145 19.75 -3.54 15.41
CA GLY A 145 20.67 -3.35 14.30
C GLY A 145 20.68 -1.92 13.74
N ASN A 146 21.17 -1.78 12.51
CA ASN A 146 21.37 -0.48 11.86
C ASN A 146 20.31 -0.12 10.80
N ASP A 147 19.59 -1.12 10.28
CA ASP A 147 18.57 -0.90 9.25
C ASP A 147 17.49 -1.99 9.38
N PRO A 148 16.33 -1.67 9.99
CA PRO A 148 15.24 -2.62 10.13
C PRO A 148 14.48 -2.84 8.82
N MET A 149 14.62 -1.93 7.83
CA MET A 149 13.89 -2.00 6.57
C MET A 149 14.63 -2.91 5.57
N HIS A 150 15.96 -2.92 5.57
CA HIS A 150 16.75 -3.80 4.69
C HIS A 150 17.35 -4.98 5.45
N LEU A 151 16.54 -6.03 5.61
CA LEU A 151 16.95 -7.22 6.37
C LEU A 151 18.13 -7.95 5.73
N HIS A 152 19.11 -8.28 6.57
CA HIS A 152 20.29 -9.06 6.21
C HIS A 152 20.28 -10.39 6.98
N ILE A 153 20.14 -11.51 6.27
CA ILE A 153 19.93 -12.85 6.85
C ILE A 153 21.13 -13.35 7.67
N ASP A 154 22.30 -12.75 7.50
CA ASP A 154 23.53 -13.04 8.22
C ASP A 154 23.68 -12.23 9.53
N ARG A 155 22.71 -11.36 9.85
CA ARG A 155 22.71 -10.56 11.07
C ARG A 155 21.68 -11.09 12.07
N ASN A 156 22.06 -11.07 13.35
CA ASN A 156 21.17 -11.39 14.47
C ASN A 156 20.41 -10.15 14.97
N ASP A 157 20.09 -9.24 14.05
CA ASP A 157 19.34 -8.03 14.35
C ASP A 157 17.85 -8.41 14.49
N ASP A 158 17.19 -7.94 15.54
CA ASP A 158 15.78 -8.25 15.78
C ASP A 158 15.07 -7.10 16.51
N TRP A 159 13.74 -7.11 16.44
CA TRP A 159 12.89 -6.27 17.26
C TRP A 159 12.84 -6.81 18.68
N ARG A 160 13.03 -5.92 19.65
CA ARG A 160 12.99 -6.26 21.07
C ARG A 160 12.04 -5.33 21.78
N ALA A 161 11.13 -5.90 22.57
CA ALA A 161 10.26 -5.11 23.43
C ALA A 161 11.10 -4.29 24.42
N PHE A 162 10.70 -3.04 24.63
CA PHE A 162 11.18 -2.29 25.79
C PHE A 162 10.75 -2.99 27.09
N PRO A 163 11.51 -2.86 28.20
CA PRO A 163 11.19 -3.53 29.47
C PRO A 163 9.75 -3.31 29.98
N GLN A 164 9.18 -2.14 29.72
CA GLN A 164 7.81 -1.76 30.06
C GLN A 164 6.96 -1.46 28.81
N GLY A 165 7.40 -1.93 27.64
CA GLY A 165 6.77 -1.66 26.35
C GLY A 165 5.58 -2.55 26.00
N VAL A 166 5.27 -3.58 26.79
CA VAL A 166 4.15 -4.52 26.51
C VAL A 166 2.87 -4.03 27.19
N ILE A 167 1.91 -3.56 26.40
CA ILE A 167 0.67 -2.94 26.88
C ILE A 167 -0.50 -3.88 26.59
N ALA A 168 -1.13 -4.37 27.66
CA ALA A 168 -2.21 -5.35 27.56
C ALA A 168 -3.62 -4.75 27.60
N ASN A 169 -3.79 -3.53 28.10
CA ASN A 169 -5.10 -2.87 28.23
C ASN A 169 -4.94 -1.35 28.12
N SER A 170 -4.98 -0.84 26.90
CA SER A 170 -5.05 0.60 26.63
C SER A 170 -6.50 1.09 26.57
N SER A 171 -6.72 2.32 27.01
CA SER A 171 -8.02 3.00 26.91
C SER A 171 -8.16 3.88 25.66
N GLY A 172 -7.11 3.95 24.83
CA GLY A 172 -7.04 4.87 23.69
C GLY A 172 -6.85 6.31 24.14
N GLY A 173 -7.26 7.28 23.31
CA GLY A 173 -7.08 8.70 23.59
C GLY A 173 -5.60 9.11 23.56
N ASP A 174 -5.20 10.00 24.45
CA ASP A 174 -3.82 10.49 24.55
C ASP A 174 -3.12 9.81 25.73
N VAL A 175 -2.13 8.96 25.43
CA VAL A 175 -1.45 8.13 26.44
C VAL A 175 0.05 8.33 26.37
N THR A 176 0.66 8.59 27.54
CA THR A 176 2.12 8.58 27.73
C THR A 176 2.54 7.32 28.47
N ILE A 177 3.53 6.63 27.95
CA ILE A 177 3.98 5.32 28.42
C ILE A 177 5.46 5.41 28.74
N ARG A 178 5.81 5.07 29.98
CA ARG A 178 7.21 4.82 30.35
C ARG A 178 7.63 3.46 29.81
N LEU A 179 8.63 3.45 28.93
CA LEU A 179 9.16 2.25 28.26
C LEU A 179 10.24 1.55 29.07
N SER A 180 11.02 2.30 29.86
CA SER A 180 12.10 1.77 30.68
C SER A 180 12.40 2.68 31.87
N SER A 181 12.97 2.14 32.95
CA SER A 181 13.40 2.96 34.09
C SER A 181 14.55 3.91 33.70
N SER A 182 15.49 3.43 32.89
CA SER A 182 16.64 4.18 32.36
C SER A 182 16.53 4.36 30.86
N SER A 183 17.04 5.49 30.34
CA SER A 183 17.12 5.72 28.90
C SER A 183 17.97 4.68 28.18
N MET A 184 17.47 4.22 27.04
CA MET A 184 18.12 3.24 26.17
C MET A 184 18.55 3.92 24.87
N PRO A 185 19.76 3.67 24.37
CA PRO A 185 20.21 4.22 23.09
C PRO A 185 19.50 3.50 21.94
N VAL A 186 18.58 4.18 21.27
CA VAL A 186 17.77 3.61 20.18
C VAL A 186 17.67 4.59 19.01
N GLN A 187 17.63 4.08 17.79
CA GLN A 187 17.30 4.88 16.60
C GLN A 187 15.92 4.52 16.06
N PHE A 188 15.59 3.23 16.02
CA PHE A 188 14.32 2.76 15.48
C PHE A 188 13.40 2.28 16.60
N VAL A 189 12.17 2.78 16.57
CA VAL A 189 11.10 2.39 17.50
C VAL A 189 9.95 1.81 16.68
N ARG A 190 9.37 0.70 17.12
CA ARG A 190 8.18 0.10 16.51
C ARG A 190 7.03 0.06 17.50
N VAL A 191 5.85 0.48 17.08
CA VAL A 191 4.59 0.21 17.77
C VAL A 191 3.89 -0.93 17.03
N LEU A 192 3.81 -2.11 17.64
CA LEU A 192 3.18 -3.32 17.10
C LEU A 192 1.80 -3.51 17.75
N MET A 193 0.73 -3.40 16.97
CA MET A 193 -0.67 -3.40 17.41
C MET A 193 -1.34 -4.72 17.03
N ASN A 194 -1.90 -5.41 18.02
CA ASN A 194 -2.45 -6.76 17.84
C ASN A 194 -3.97 -6.84 18.03
N ASP A 195 -4.54 -6.05 18.95
CA ASP A 195 -5.96 -6.12 19.31
C ASP A 195 -6.59 -4.73 19.22
N SER A 196 -7.60 -4.59 18.36
CA SER A 196 -8.30 -3.34 18.12
C SER A 196 -9.43 -3.13 19.13
N SER A 197 -9.79 -1.87 19.37
CA SER A 197 -11.03 -1.49 20.07
C SER A 197 -12.29 -1.67 19.20
N ALA A 198 -12.11 -2.01 17.92
CA ALA A 198 -13.18 -2.29 16.98
C ALA A 198 -14.08 -3.49 17.39
N PRO A 199 -15.37 -3.47 17.04
CA PRO A 199 -16.15 -2.30 16.66
C PRO A 199 -16.52 -1.49 17.90
N THR A 200 -16.08 -0.23 17.97
CA THR A 200 -16.59 0.71 19.00
C THR A 200 -18.01 1.15 18.65
N ALA A 201 -18.77 1.63 19.64
CA ALA A 201 -20.13 2.13 19.49
C ALA A 201 -20.27 3.44 18.66
N GLN A 202 -19.23 3.86 17.92
CA GLN A 202 -19.35 5.05 17.07
C GLN A 202 -20.31 4.80 15.90
N PRO A 203 -21.31 5.65 15.68
CA PRO A 203 -22.29 5.48 14.61
C PRO A 203 -21.72 5.95 13.26
N SER A 204 -20.71 5.27 12.70
CA SER A 204 -20.50 5.34 11.25
C SER A 204 -21.48 4.39 10.55
N ALA A 205 -22.05 4.81 9.41
CA ALA A 205 -22.88 3.93 8.59
C ALA A 205 -22.03 2.87 7.89
N ASP A 206 -20.77 3.18 7.56
CA ASP A 206 -19.84 2.26 6.93
C ASP A 206 -19.05 1.48 8.00
N VAL A 207 -19.10 0.15 7.91
CA VAL A 207 -18.39 -0.72 8.87
C VAL A 207 -16.89 -0.46 8.85
N ARG A 208 -16.32 -0.15 7.67
CA ARG A 208 -14.87 -0.01 7.49
C ARG A 208 -14.27 1.14 8.28
N ASP A 209 -15.04 2.18 8.60
CA ASP A 209 -14.59 3.26 9.48
C ASP A 209 -14.39 2.82 10.93
N ARG A 210 -15.02 1.72 11.35
CA ARG A 210 -14.93 1.19 12.71
C ARG A 210 -13.88 0.11 12.89
N LEU A 211 -13.15 -0.27 11.84
CA LEU A 211 -12.20 -1.39 11.82
C LEU A 211 -10.75 -0.92 11.71
N GLY A 212 -9.81 -1.80 12.06
CA GLY A 212 -8.37 -1.53 12.00
C GLY A 212 -7.84 -0.73 13.20
N PHE A 213 -6.93 0.20 12.95
CA PHE A 213 -6.24 1.03 13.94
C PHE A 213 -5.99 2.43 13.39
N ALA A 214 -6.09 3.45 14.21
CA ALA A 214 -5.86 4.83 13.84
C ALA A 214 -4.99 5.55 14.88
N VAL A 215 -4.07 6.38 14.40
CA VAL A 215 -3.16 7.18 15.22
C VAL A 215 -3.12 8.60 14.66
N ARG A 216 -3.37 9.58 15.53
CA ARG A 216 -3.37 11.01 15.22
C ARG A 216 -1.95 11.54 15.26
N GLU A 217 -1.23 11.31 16.36
CA GLU A 217 0.14 11.78 16.55
C GLU A 217 0.96 10.79 17.40
N ILE A 218 2.27 10.69 17.14
CA ILE A 218 3.23 9.99 18.00
C ILE A 218 4.41 10.88 18.34
N TYR A 219 4.82 10.79 19.60
CA TYR A 219 5.99 11.45 20.15
C TYR A 219 6.88 10.40 20.82
N VAL A 220 8.20 10.50 20.62
CA VAL A 220 9.19 9.59 21.22
C VAL A 220 10.20 10.43 21.96
N ASP A 221 10.43 10.12 23.24
CA ASP A 221 11.09 11.08 24.12
C ASP A 221 12.07 10.48 25.13
N GLN A 222 12.82 11.41 25.72
CA GLN A 222 13.43 11.24 27.03
C GLN A 222 12.64 12.02 28.08
N THR A 223 11.98 11.30 28.98
CA THR A 223 11.35 11.90 30.16
C THR A 223 12.33 11.85 31.33
N ASN A 224 12.64 13.01 31.93
CA ASN A 224 13.51 13.09 33.11
C ASN A 224 12.73 12.83 34.42
N ASP A 225 13.44 12.78 35.56
CA ASP A 225 12.82 12.51 36.87
C ASP A 225 11.83 13.61 37.32
N ALA A 226 11.89 14.79 36.71
CA ALA A 226 10.94 15.88 36.93
C ALA A 226 9.68 15.77 36.03
N GLY A 227 9.63 14.79 35.13
CA GLY A 227 8.53 14.62 34.18
C GLY A 227 8.59 15.53 32.96
N GLU A 228 9.71 16.23 32.74
CA GLU A 228 9.90 17.08 31.56
C GLU A 228 10.16 16.21 30.31
N PHE A 229 9.54 16.62 29.21
CA PHE A 229 9.43 15.87 27.96
C PHE A 229 10.29 16.50 26.87
N GLU A 230 11.31 15.78 26.39
CA GLU A 230 12.05 16.16 25.17
C GLU A 230 11.62 15.28 24.00
N ASP A 231 10.76 15.83 23.14
CA ASP A 231 10.32 15.14 21.93
C ASP A 231 11.43 15.04 20.88
N TYR A 232 11.67 13.84 20.40
CA TYR A 232 12.60 13.58 19.30
C TYR A 232 11.92 13.45 17.94
N VAL A 233 10.58 13.40 17.90
CA VAL A 233 9.83 13.39 16.66
C VAL A 233 9.73 14.82 16.10
N ARG A 234 10.02 14.97 14.81
CA ARG A 234 9.81 16.22 14.10
C ARG A 234 8.45 16.18 13.44
N HIS A 235 7.51 16.95 13.99
CA HIS A 235 6.16 17.11 13.46
C HIS A 235 6.13 18.18 12.36
N ASN A 236 5.80 17.80 11.11
CA ASN A 236 5.69 18.75 9.99
C ASN A 236 4.82 18.17 8.87
N PRO A 237 3.84 18.89 8.29
CA PRO A 237 3.06 18.42 7.15
C PRO A 237 3.84 18.43 5.82
N GLU A 238 5.11 18.02 5.85
CA GLU A 238 6.04 17.98 4.73
C GLU A 238 7.06 16.84 4.91
N ARG A 239 7.76 16.47 3.83
CA ARG A 239 8.71 15.34 3.79
C ARG A 239 9.88 15.41 4.78
N ASN A 240 10.14 16.56 5.38
CA ASN A 240 11.27 16.75 6.29
C ASN A 240 10.92 16.41 7.76
N GLN A 241 9.72 15.86 8.00
CA GLN A 241 9.31 15.22 9.25
C GLN A 241 10.16 13.99 9.59
N THR A 242 10.01 13.47 10.81
CA THR A 242 10.57 12.16 11.18
C THR A 242 10.08 11.09 10.22
N ILE A 243 10.96 10.16 9.83
CA ILE A 243 10.61 9.12 8.87
C ILE A 243 9.73 8.09 9.58
N ILE A 244 8.53 7.87 9.04
CA ILE A 244 7.54 6.92 9.52
C ILE A 244 7.25 5.91 8.40
N TYR A 245 7.22 4.64 8.78
CA TYR A 245 6.74 3.53 7.96
C TYR A 245 5.54 2.87 8.65
N VAL A 246 4.56 2.43 7.88
CA VAL A 246 3.38 1.71 8.39
C VAL A 246 3.11 0.43 7.60
N SER A 247 2.49 -0.54 8.27
CA SER A 247 2.17 -1.85 7.68
C SER A 247 1.15 -1.80 6.55
N SER A 248 0.20 -0.86 6.62
CA SER A 248 -0.90 -0.73 5.65
C SER A 248 -1.56 0.65 5.73
N THR A 249 -2.41 0.99 4.76
CA THR A 249 -3.17 2.24 4.73
C THR A 249 -4.62 2.02 4.28
N ASP A 250 -5.55 2.73 4.92
CA ASP A 250 -6.97 2.77 4.57
C ASP A 250 -7.19 3.43 3.18
N PRO A 251 -7.86 2.75 2.21
CA PRO A 251 -8.15 3.32 0.89
C PRO A 251 -9.28 4.35 0.87
N TRP A 252 -9.73 4.80 2.05
CA TRP A 252 -10.70 5.88 2.20
C TRP A 252 -10.15 7.21 1.67
N HIS A 253 -10.96 7.95 0.91
CA HIS A 253 -10.58 9.24 0.33
C HIS A 253 -11.83 10.07 -0.03
N ARG A 254 -11.62 11.28 -0.57
CA ARG A 254 -12.66 12.21 -1.02
C ARG A 254 -12.51 12.50 -2.51
N ALA A 255 -13.58 13.02 -3.12
CA ALA A 255 -13.52 13.48 -4.51
C ALA A 255 -12.49 14.59 -4.74
N GLU A 256 -12.22 15.43 -3.74
CA GLU A 256 -11.21 16.49 -3.81
C GLU A 256 -9.76 15.98 -3.74
N ASP A 257 -9.55 14.72 -3.35
CA ASP A 257 -8.21 14.13 -3.24
C ASP A 257 -7.63 13.65 -4.59
N ILE A 258 -8.32 13.92 -5.71
CA ILE A 258 -7.85 13.59 -7.07
C ILE A 258 -6.46 14.19 -7.33
N ASP A 259 -5.55 13.38 -7.88
CA ASP A 259 -4.23 13.85 -8.31
C ASP A 259 -4.13 13.98 -9.83
N TYR A 260 -4.25 15.22 -10.31
CA TYR A 260 -4.08 15.54 -11.73
C TYR A 260 -2.64 15.39 -12.24
N LYS A 261 -1.64 15.26 -11.36
CA LYS A 261 -0.25 14.99 -11.76
C LYS A 261 -0.03 13.53 -12.11
N THR A 262 -0.92 12.63 -11.70
CA THR A 262 -0.80 11.18 -11.93
C THR A 262 -1.84 10.68 -12.92
N GLU A 263 -2.18 11.50 -13.92
CA GLU A 263 -3.04 11.10 -15.04
C GLU A 263 -2.54 9.81 -15.71
N GLN A 264 -3.48 8.88 -15.91
CA GLN A 264 -3.23 7.56 -16.47
C GLN A 264 -4.10 7.35 -17.73
N PRO A 265 -3.57 6.75 -18.81
CA PRO A 265 -4.38 6.37 -19.95
C PRO A 265 -5.47 5.38 -19.52
N GLY A 266 -6.71 5.68 -19.88
CA GLY A 266 -7.87 4.86 -19.50
C GLY A 266 -7.91 3.52 -20.25
N LEU A 267 -8.69 2.58 -19.70
CA LEU A 267 -8.81 1.21 -20.23
C LEU A 267 -9.22 1.16 -21.70
N ASP A 268 -10.20 1.97 -22.13
CA ASP A 268 -10.62 1.99 -23.54
C ASP A 268 -9.59 2.66 -24.46
N PHE A 269 -8.84 3.65 -23.96
CA PHE A 269 -7.74 4.24 -24.74
C PHE A 269 -6.72 3.17 -25.08
N ILE A 270 -6.29 2.38 -24.10
CA ILE A 270 -5.31 1.31 -24.30
C ILE A 270 -5.88 0.23 -25.22
N LEU A 271 -7.02 -0.36 -24.83
CA LEU A 271 -7.54 -1.59 -25.43
C LEU A 271 -8.18 -1.41 -26.82
N ARG A 272 -8.56 -0.17 -27.19
CA ARG A 272 -9.04 0.14 -28.55
C ARG A 272 -7.94 0.64 -29.48
N SER A 273 -6.83 1.10 -28.92
CA SER A 273 -5.72 1.59 -29.73
C SER A 273 -4.94 0.45 -30.37
N LYS A 274 -4.05 0.80 -31.30
CA LYS A 274 -3.09 -0.16 -31.88
C LYS A 274 -1.97 -0.54 -30.90
N LEU A 275 -1.91 0.03 -29.70
CA LEU A 275 -0.87 -0.26 -28.71
C LEU A 275 -0.74 -1.75 -28.42
N THR A 276 -1.87 -2.45 -28.33
CA THR A 276 -1.92 -3.88 -28.00
C THR A 276 -1.41 -4.77 -29.13
N ASN A 277 -1.17 -4.21 -30.33
CA ASN A 277 -0.90 -4.98 -31.54
C ASN A 277 -1.94 -6.09 -31.80
N HIS A 278 -3.19 -5.87 -31.39
CA HIS A 278 -4.29 -6.85 -31.44
C HIS A 278 -4.03 -8.14 -30.62
N LEU A 279 -3.08 -8.12 -29.69
CA LEU A 279 -2.82 -9.22 -28.76
C LEU A 279 -3.60 -9.04 -27.45
N PRO A 280 -3.90 -10.14 -26.73
CA PRO A 280 -4.48 -10.06 -25.40
C PRO A 280 -3.57 -9.28 -24.43
N VAL A 281 -4.18 -8.53 -23.51
CA VAL A 281 -3.46 -7.68 -22.55
C VAL A 281 -3.57 -8.26 -21.15
N LEU A 282 -2.48 -8.23 -20.38
CA LEU A 282 -2.51 -8.45 -18.94
C LEU A 282 -2.92 -7.13 -18.27
N VAL A 283 -4.09 -7.11 -17.62
CA VAL A 283 -4.63 -5.91 -16.97
C VAL A 283 -4.43 -5.99 -15.46
N PRO A 284 -4.09 -4.88 -14.80
CA PRO A 284 -3.87 -4.89 -13.37
C PRO A 284 -5.16 -4.58 -12.62
N VAL A 285 -5.30 -5.09 -11.41
CA VAL A 285 -6.34 -4.71 -10.45
C VAL A 285 -5.65 -4.31 -9.14
N GLY A 286 -6.05 -3.16 -8.58
CA GLY A 286 -5.55 -2.68 -7.31
C GLY A 286 -5.93 -3.61 -6.15
N VAL A 287 -5.03 -3.72 -5.17
CA VAL A 287 -5.20 -4.59 -3.99
C VAL A 287 -4.81 -3.86 -2.71
N LEU A 288 -3.65 -3.20 -2.67
CA LEU A 288 -3.11 -2.63 -1.44
C LEU A 288 -3.84 -1.33 -1.04
N TYR A 289 -4.10 -0.47 -2.03
CA TYR A 289 -4.73 0.84 -1.86
C TYR A 289 -6.08 0.95 -2.56
N ASP A 290 -6.66 -0.17 -2.97
CA ASP A 290 -7.96 -0.22 -3.63
C ASP A 290 -8.94 -1.15 -2.88
N THR A 291 -10.16 -1.30 -3.39
CA THR A 291 -11.19 -2.15 -2.82
C THR A 291 -11.49 -3.35 -3.72
N PRO A 292 -11.82 -4.52 -3.13
CA PRO A 292 -12.23 -5.68 -3.92
C PRO A 292 -13.45 -5.39 -4.83
N ASP A 293 -14.36 -4.51 -4.42
CA ASP A 293 -15.54 -4.14 -5.20
C ASP A 293 -15.20 -3.28 -6.42
N ASN A 294 -14.22 -2.38 -6.31
CA ASN A 294 -13.72 -1.60 -7.44
C ASN A 294 -13.05 -2.50 -8.49
N GLY A 295 -12.23 -3.46 -8.07
CA GLY A 295 -11.61 -4.44 -8.97
C GLY A 295 -12.62 -5.39 -9.64
N VAL A 296 -13.65 -5.84 -8.90
CA VAL A 296 -14.75 -6.62 -9.48
C VAL A 296 -15.51 -5.82 -10.55
N ALA A 297 -15.77 -4.54 -10.29
CA ALA A 297 -16.43 -3.68 -11.25
C ALA A 297 -15.57 -3.47 -12.52
N GLU A 298 -14.24 -3.40 -12.37
CA GLU A 298 -13.31 -3.30 -13.50
C GLU A 298 -13.43 -4.51 -14.42
N ILE A 299 -13.35 -5.72 -13.85
CA ILE A 299 -13.41 -6.93 -14.65
C ILE A 299 -14.78 -7.11 -15.30
N ARG A 300 -15.88 -6.74 -14.60
CA ARG A 300 -17.22 -6.69 -15.20
C ARG A 300 -17.26 -5.76 -16.41
N TYR A 301 -16.65 -4.58 -16.32
CA TYR A 301 -16.57 -3.63 -17.43
C TYR A 301 -15.84 -4.23 -18.63
N LEU A 302 -14.66 -4.81 -18.41
CA LEU A 302 -13.83 -5.40 -19.46
C LEU A 302 -14.52 -6.59 -20.15
N MET A 303 -15.19 -7.45 -19.37
CA MET A 303 -16.00 -8.55 -19.89
C MET A 303 -17.20 -8.05 -20.71
N ALA A 304 -17.91 -7.03 -20.23
CA ALA A 304 -19.05 -6.44 -20.94
C ALA A 304 -18.64 -5.79 -22.27
N ARG A 305 -17.43 -5.20 -22.33
CA ARG A 305 -16.82 -4.69 -23.56
C ARG A 305 -16.29 -5.77 -24.50
N LYS A 306 -16.17 -7.01 -24.02
CA LYS A 306 -15.59 -8.16 -24.75
C LYS A 306 -14.14 -7.92 -25.17
N TYR A 307 -13.36 -7.26 -24.31
CA TYR A 307 -11.93 -7.10 -24.56
C TYR A 307 -11.19 -8.43 -24.40
N SER A 308 -10.16 -8.62 -25.23
CA SER A 308 -9.30 -9.81 -25.15
C SER A 308 -8.27 -9.60 -24.04
N LEU A 309 -8.38 -10.37 -22.97
CA LEU A 309 -7.49 -10.32 -21.82
C LEU A 309 -6.60 -11.56 -21.81
N GLU A 310 -5.30 -11.37 -21.60
CA GLU A 310 -4.39 -12.49 -21.31
C GLU A 310 -4.69 -13.04 -19.90
N GLY A 311 -4.95 -12.12 -18.96
CA GLY A 311 -5.27 -12.40 -17.57
C GLY A 311 -5.42 -11.10 -16.77
N VAL A 312 -5.51 -11.25 -15.46
CA VAL A 312 -5.54 -10.15 -14.49
C VAL A 312 -4.38 -10.31 -13.51
N GLU A 313 -3.56 -9.27 -13.38
CA GLU A 313 -2.51 -9.18 -12.39
C GLU A 313 -3.05 -8.45 -11.14
N LEU A 314 -2.96 -9.08 -9.98
CA LEU A 314 -3.50 -8.52 -8.73
C LEU A 314 -2.38 -7.87 -7.92
N GLY A 315 -2.42 -6.55 -7.79
CA GLY A 315 -1.48 -5.75 -7.02
C GLY A 315 -0.13 -5.52 -7.70
N GLU A 316 0.54 -4.45 -7.27
CA GLU A 316 1.79 -3.95 -7.86
C GLU A 316 2.79 -3.62 -6.75
N GLU A 317 3.92 -4.33 -6.75
CA GLU A 317 5.09 -4.13 -5.88
C GLU A 317 4.75 -3.92 -4.39
N PRO A 318 3.92 -4.79 -3.78
CA PRO A 318 3.57 -4.66 -2.37
C PRO A 318 4.79 -4.83 -1.45
N ASP A 319 5.84 -5.52 -1.90
CA ASP A 319 7.12 -5.65 -1.21
C ASP A 319 7.85 -4.31 -1.08
N GLY A 320 7.76 -3.46 -2.11
CA GLY A 320 8.29 -2.09 -2.04
C GLY A 320 7.51 -1.18 -1.10
N GLN A 321 6.23 -1.51 -0.85
CA GLN A 321 5.37 -0.80 0.10
C GLN A 321 5.50 -1.32 1.53
N TRP A 322 6.46 -2.22 1.80
CA TRP A 322 6.67 -2.85 3.10
C TRP A 322 5.47 -3.69 3.59
N ALA A 323 4.55 -4.05 2.70
CA ALA A 323 3.39 -4.87 3.07
C ALA A 323 3.87 -6.26 3.48
N SER A 324 3.41 -6.74 4.65
CA SER A 324 3.75 -8.09 5.06
C SER A 324 3.16 -9.10 4.07
N PRO A 325 3.87 -10.21 3.80
CA PRO A 325 3.37 -11.23 2.92
C PRO A 325 2.02 -11.80 3.33
N GLU A 326 1.80 -11.94 4.63
CA GLU A 326 0.58 -12.48 5.20
C GLU A 326 -0.60 -11.53 5.01
N ASP A 327 -0.38 -10.22 5.22
CA ASP A 327 -1.40 -9.20 5.00
C ASP A 327 -1.75 -9.09 3.51
N PHE A 328 -0.72 -9.01 2.65
CA PHE A 328 -0.96 -8.94 1.21
C PHE A 328 -1.65 -10.22 0.69
N ALA A 329 -1.29 -11.40 1.19
CA ALA A 329 -1.95 -12.65 0.82
C ALA A 329 -3.43 -12.67 1.23
N ALA A 330 -3.80 -12.11 2.39
CA ALA A 330 -5.19 -12.00 2.81
C ALA A 330 -5.99 -11.07 1.88
N LEU A 331 -5.45 -9.89 1.56
CA LEU A 331 -6.05 -8.95 0.61
C LEU A 331 -6.18 -9.58 -0.79
N TYR A 332 -5.11 -10.20 -1.29
CA TYR A 332 -5.09 -10.91 -2.57
C TYR A 332 -6.16 -12.00 -2.62
N ALA A 333 -6.23 -12.86 -1.60
CA ALA A 333 -7.19 -13.96 -1.55
C ALA A 333 -8.63 -13.46 -1.46
N ALA A 334 -8.90 -12.36 -0.76
CA ALA A 334 -10.21 -11.73 -0.72
C ALA A 334 -10.63 -11.22 -2.12
N THR A 335 -9.76 -10.48 -2.80
CA THR A 335 -10.02 -9.96 -4.15
C THR A 335 -10.16 -11.10 -5.17
N ALA A 336 -9.24 -12.06 -5.18
CA ALA A 336 -9.24 -13.20 -6.08
C ALA A 336 -10.52 -14.04 -5.96
N ARG A 337 -11.00 -14.30 -4.72
CA ARG A 337 -12.27 -15.01 -4.51
C ARG A 337 -13.45 -14.27 -5.15
N ARG A 338 -13.52 -12.94 -4.99
CA ARG A 338 -14.59 -12.14 -5.61
C ARG A 338 -14.49 -12.13 -7.14
N LEU A 339 -13.29 -12.01 -7.71
CA LEU A 339 -13.09 -12.07 -9.16
C LEU A 339 -13.47 -13.45 -9.74
N ARG A 340 -13.07 -14.54 -9.09
CA ARG A 340 -13.43 -15.90 -9.52
C ARG A 340 -14.94 -16.17 -9.48
N SER A 341 -15.68 -15.46 -8.63
CA SER A 341 -17.15 -15.56 -8.60
C SER A 341 -17.81 -14.98 -9.87
N LEU A 342 -17.12 -14.12 -10.63
CA LEU A 342 -17.60 -13.61 -11.92
C LEU A 342 -17.50 -14.66 -13.03
N THR A 343 -16.36 -15.35 -13.10
CA THR A 343 -16.10 -16.42 -14.07
C THR A 343 -14.90 -17.25 -13.63
N SER A 344 -14.99 -18.57 -13.83
CA SER A 344 -13.89 -19.50 -13.56
C SER A 344 -12.77 -19.43 -14.60
N GLN A 345 -13.04 -18.85 -15.78
CA GLN A 345 -12.08 -18.77 -16.91
C GLN A 345 -11.05 -17.65 -16.78
N LEU A 346 -11.24 -16.71 -15.86
CA LEU A 346 -10.31 -15.59 -15.67
C LEU A 346 -8.99 -16.09 -15.10
N LYS A 347 -7.88 -15.92 -15.85
CA LYS A 347 -6.54 -16.18 -15.31
C LYS A 347 -6.18 -15.06 -14.34
N LEU A 348 -5.86 -15.43 -13.10
CA LEU A 348 -5.36 -14.49 -12.09
C LEU A 348 -3.87 -14.75 -11.86
N GLY A 349 -3.10 -13.69 -11.68
CA GLY A 349 -1.66 -13.74 -11.45
C GLY A 349 -1.20 -12.66 -10.48
N GLY A 350 0.11 -12.48 -10.41
CA GLY A 350 0.73 -11.48 -9.55
C GLY A 350 0.87 -11.86 -8.07
N PRO A 351 1.22 -10.90 -7.21
CA PRO A 351 1.54 -9.52 -7.60
C PRO A 351 2.84 -9.46 -8.37
N SER A 352 3.06 -8.37 -9.09
CA SER A 352 4.43 -8.03 -9.44
C SER A 352 5.20 -7.68 -8.17
N LEU A 353 6.43 -8.16 -8.06
CA LEU A 353 7.34 -7.78 -6.99
C LEU A 353 8.38 -6.80 -7.50
N GLN A 354 8.85 -5.89 -6.64
CA GLN A 354 9.92 -4.96 -6.94
C GLN A 354 11.26 -5.70 -7.07
N ASN A 355 11.51 -6.67 -6.19
CA ASN A 355 12.74 -7.46 -6.18
C ASN A 355 12.47 -8.97 -6.28
N PHE A 356 13.31 -9.67 -7.06
CA PHE A 356 13.33 -11.14 -7.18
C PHE A 356 14.38 -11.82 -6.31
N ASP A 357 15.17 -11.04 -5.56
CA ASP A 357 16.07 -11.62 -4.57
C ASP A 357 15.23 -12.40 -3.56
N GLY A 358 15.62 -13.64 -3.25
CA GLY A 358 14.85 -14.60 -2.44
C GLY A 358 14.63 -14.21 -0.98
N HIS A 359 14.70 -12.91 -0.67
CA HIS A 359 14.64 -12.32 0.65
C HIS A 359 13.59 -11.21 0.65
N LEU A 360 12.58 -11.36 1.50
CA LEU A 360 11.53 -10.39 1.66
C LEU A 360 12.04 -9.20 2.48
N LEU A 361 11.62 -8.01 2.08
CA LEU A 361 11.87 -6.75 2.79
C LEU A 361 11.01 -6.59 4.06
N THR A 362 10.52 -7.69 4.63
CA THR A 362 9.60 -7.67 5.78
C THR A 362 10.00 -8.73 6.79
N TRP A 363 9.73 -8.48 8.07
CA TRP A 363 10.00 -9.46 9.12
C TRP A 363 8.98 -10.62 9.04
N PRO A 364 9.42 -11.88 9.13
CA PRO A 364 8.50 -13.01 9.20
C PRO A 364 7.68 -12.95 10.48
N ASN A 365 6.37 -13.19 10.39
CA ASN A 365 5.57 -13.53 11.57
C ASN A 365 5.75 -15.03 11.90
N LYS A 366 5.01 -15.55 12.90
CA LYS A 366 5.06 -16.97 13.32
C LYS A 366 4.85 -18.00 12.18
N SER A 367 4.46 -17.60 10.97
CA SER A 367 4.06 -18.51 9.88
C SER A 367 4.92 -18.53 8.59
N GLY A 368 5.92 -17.64 8.43
CA GLY A 368 6.92 -17.74 7.36
C GLY A 368 6.50 -17.32 5.93
N THR A 369 7.49 -17.32 5.02
CA THR A 369 7.65 -16.53 3.78
C THR A 369 6.52 -16.49 2.71
N PHE A 370 6.49 -15.35 2.00
CA PHE A 370 5.56 -14.88 0.95
C PHE A 370 5.05 -15.89 -0.06
N CYS A 371 5.96 -16.57 -0.78
CA CYS A 371 5.54 -17.51 -1.82
C CYS A 371 4.71 -18.67 -1.26
N ALA A 372 4.93 -19.04 0.00
CA ALA A 372 4.31 -20.22 0.55
C ALA A 372 2.85 -19.99 1.00
N ARG A 373 2.41 -18.76 1.31
CA ARG A 373 0.99 -18.47 1.63
C ARG A 373 0.18 -18.11 0.39
N CYS A 374 0.72 -17.30 -0.53
CA CYS A 374 0.05 -17.04 -1.81
C CYS A 374 -0.21 -18.34 -2.60
N ALA A 375 0.72 -19.29 -2.56
CA ALA A 375 0.53 -20.62 -3.16
C ALA A 375 -0.34 -21.57 -2.32
N ARG A 376 -0.42 -21.40 -0.99
CA ARG A 376 -1.23 -22.24 -0.07
C ARG A 376 -2.66 -21.75 0.12
N ALA A 377 -2.97 -20.49 -0.19
CA ALA A 377 -4.34 -20.07 -0.44
C ALA A 377 -4.82 -20.91 -1.62
N ASN A 378 -5.66 -21.94 -1.37
CA ASN A 378 -6.19 -22.95 -2.32
C ASN A 378 -6.80 -22.33 -3.61
N LEU A 379 -5.96 -21.71 -4.43
CA LEU A 379 -6.29 -20.99 -5.65
C LEU A 379 -5.53 -21.71 -6.77
N PRO A 380 -6.16 -22.69 -7.44
CA PRO A 380 -5.47 -23.65 -8.31
C PRO A 380 -4.95 -23.07 -9.65
N SER A 381 -4.74 -21.76 -9.77
CA SER A 381 -4.25 -21.14 -11.01
C SER A 381 -3.75 -19.72 -10.78
N ILE A 382 -2.62 -19.57 -10.07
CA ILE A 382 -1.83 -18.34 -10.06
C ILE A 382 -0.80 -18.45 -11.19
N PHE A 383 -0.87 -17.54 -12.16
CA PHE A 383 0.10 -17.45 -13.26
C PHE A 383 1.14 -16.36 -12.96
N PHE A 384 2.42 -16.67 -13.15
CA PHE A 384 3.51 -15.69 -13.13
C PHE A 384 3.91 -15.41 -14.58
N PRO A 385 3.68 -14.19 -15.11
CA PRO A 385 4.01 -13.87 -16.49
C PRO A 385 5.53 -13.88 -16.70
N SER A 386 6.00 -14.65 -17.69
CA SER A 386 7.42 -14.77 -17.99
C SER A 386 7.83 -14.17 -19.33
N ASN A 387 7.00 -13.34 -19.99
CA ASN A 387 7.30 -12.71 -21.31
C ASN A 387 6.33 -11.55 -21.68
N THR A 388 6.09 -10.59 -20.78
CA THR A 388 5.24 -9.41 -21.07
C THR A 388 6.02 -8.11 -20.89
N ILE A 389 5.69 -7.08 -21.67
CA ILE A 389 6.34 -5.77 -21.55
C ILE A 389 5.51 -4.88 -20.62
N PRO A 390 6.12 -4.31 -19.56
CA PRO A 390 5.40 -3.46 -18.61
C PRO A 390 5.16 -2.07 -19.22
N LEU A 391 3.89 -1.70 -19.36
CA LEU A 391 3.43 -0.35 -19.63
C LEU A 391 3.01 0.30 -18.31
N MET A 392 3.84 1.21 -17.80
CA MET A 392 3.49 1.99 -16.63
C MET A 392 2.47 3.07 -17.00
N MET A 393 1.31 3.03 -16.35
CA MET A 393 0.24 3.98 -16.58
C MET A 393 0.56 5.32 -15.89
N SER A 394 1.46 6.13 -16.45
CA SER A 394 1.74 7.49 -15.93
C SER A 394 2.21 8.46 -17.00
N ALA A 395 1.62 9.66 -17.02
CA ALA A 395 2.00 10.77 -17.89
C ALA A 395 3.12 11.68 -17.33
N ALA A 396 3.59 11.42 -16.09
CA ALA A 396 4.49 12.32 -15.36
C ALA A 396 5.57 11.54 -14.59
N MET A 397 6.62 11.12 -15.29
CA MET A 397 7.90 10.80 -14.66
C MET A 397 9.03 11.62 -15.31
N PRO A 398 9.86 12.34 -14.54
CA PRO A 398 11.20 12.68 -15.02
C PRO A 398 12.03 11.40 -15.18
N PRO A 399 13.04 11.36 -16.06
CA PRO A 399 13.85 10.16 -16.29
C PRO A 399 14.44 9.66 -14.96
N PRO A 400 14.18 8.41 -14.55
CA PRO A 400 14.68 7.90 -13.29
C PRO A 400 16.17 7.61 -13.38
N ASN A 401 16.99 8.36 -12.62
CA ASN A 401 18.37 8.01 -12.27
C ASN A 401 18.46 6.76 -11.37
N TYR A 402 17.36 6.04 -11.12
CA TYR A 402 17.26 4.96 -10.15
C TYR A 402 17.37 3.54 -10.74
N TRP A 403 17.38 3.37 -12.07
CA TRP A 403 17.69 2.07 -12.69
C TRP A 403 19.21 1.92 -12.92
N ARG A 404 20.00 1.90 -11.85
CA ARG A 404 21.34 1.30 -11.96
C ARG A 404 21.17 -0.22 -12.01
N PHE A 405 21.02 -0.74 -13.22
CA PHE A 405 21.20 -2.16 -13.52
C PHE A 405 22.51 -2.65 -12.88
N ARG A 406 22.41 -3.45 -11.81
CA ARG A 406 23.54 -4.30 -11.41
C ARG A 406 23.64 -5.43 -12.44
N ASN A 407 24.86 -5.69 -12.89
CA ASN A 407 25.25 -6.42 -14.09
C ASN A 407 24.86 -7.91 -14.18
N ASP A 408 24.03 -8.45 -13.29
CA ASP A 408 23.66 -9.87 -13.30
C ASP A 408 22.41 -10.18 -14.16
N PHE A 409 21.73 -9.14 -14.69
CA PHE A 409 20.56 -9.28 -15.57
C PHE A 409 20.90 -9.84 -16.98
N ALA A 410 22.18 -9.87 -17.37
CA ALA A 410 22.60 -10.14 -18.74
C ALA A 410 22.55 -11.61 -19.19
N ARG A 411 22.14 -12.57 -18.35
CA ARG A 411 22.13 -14.00 -18.71
C ARG A 411 20.75 -14.66 -18.85
N CYS A 412 19.64 -14.00 -18.50
CA CYS A 412 18.31 -14.65 -18.54
C CYS A 412 17.17 -13.88 -19.24
N CYS A 413 17.33 -12.62 -19.64
CA CYS A 413 16.26 -11.87 -20.32
C CYS A 413 16.83 -10.91 -21.37
N PRO A 414 16.57 -11.09 -22.68
CA PRO A 414 16.86 -10.05 -23.65
C PRO A 414 15.69 -9.04 -23.66
N VAL A 415 15.98 -7.82 -23.21
CA VAL A 415 15.23 -6.57 -23.46
C VAL A 415 13.95 -6.34 -22.60
N CYS A 416 14.11 -5.65 -21.46
CA CYS A 416 13.02 -4.94 -20.78
C CYS A 416 13.10 -3.45 -21.16
N VAL A 417 12.01 -2.86 -21.70
CA VAL A 417 11.90 -1.42 -21.96
C VAL A 417 10.68 -0.90 -21.19
N ALA A 418 10.91 -0.04 -20.19
CA ALA A 418 9.86 0.74 -19.54
C ALA A 418 9.71 2.07 -20.31
N MET A 419 8.48 2.44 -20.70
CA MET A 419 8.20 3.73 -21.35
C MET A 419 7.18 4.52 -20.54
N ALA A 420 7.56 5.73 -20.11
CA ALA A 420 6.65 6.73 -19.56
C ALA A 420 6.09 7.61 -20.68
N PHE A 421 4.81 7.95 -20.63
CA PHE A 421 4.22 8.89 -21.58
C PHE A 421 4.57 10.33 -21.15
N PRO A 422 5.17 11.19 -22.00
CA PRO A 422 5.21 12.61 -21.72
C PRO A 422 3.81 13.22 -22.01
N ARG A 423 3.30 14.05 -21.08
CA ARG A 423 2.09 14.91 -21.16
C ARG A 423 1.47 14.99 -22.58
N ILE A 424 0.34 14.32 -22.78
CA ILE A 424 -0.40 14.32 -24.07
C ILE A 424 -1.47 15.42 -24.15
N PHE A 425 -1.80 16.10 -23.04
CA PHE A 425 -2.94 17.01 -23.02
C PHE A 425 -2.56 18.47 -22.71
N HIS A 426 -2.09 19.18 -23.73
CA HIS A 426 -2.44 20.57 -23.98
C HIS A 426 -2.36 20.81 -25.49
N GLY A 427 -3.54 20.80 -26.11
CA GLY A 427 -3.84 21.35 -27.43
C GLY A 427 -5.06 22.23 -27.29
#